data_AF-M0AGU2-F1
#
_entry.id   AF-M0AGU2-F1
#
_cell.length_a   1.000
_cell.length_b   1.000
_cell.length_c   1.000
_cell.angle_alpha   90.00
_cell.angle_beta   90.00
_cell.angle_gamma   90.00
#
_symmetry.space_group_name_H-M   'P 1'
#
loop_
_entity.id
_entity.type
_entity.pdbx_description
1 polymer ?
#
loop_
_entity_poly.entity_id
_entity_poly.type
_entity_poly.pdbx_seq_one_letter_code
_entity_poly.pdbx_strand_id
1 'polypeptide(L)'
;MTAESPLDTIRITTTARKKCDRYLTPAELKTTLRDRSGYVCRKVSPNHEGLYDKTKFIIRGTFFDIDLDIVFVVESDHIVILTQMSQHADSLRGQFYEQVGTTVADAVAAVPE
;
A
#
# COMPACT_ATOMS: atom_id res chain seq x y z
N MET A 1 -16.26 -18.77 12.06
CA MET A 1 -15.08 -18.81 11.18
C MET A 1 -14.53 -17.40 11.18
N THR A 2 -13.40 -17.16 11.86
CA THR A 2 -12.67 -15.90 11.70
C THR A 2 -12.29 -15.83 10.23
N ALA A 3 -12.85 -14.88 9.48
CA ALA A 3 -12.35 -14.62 8.13
C ALA A 3 -10.86 -14.32 8.28
N GLU A 4 -9.99 -15.09 7.60
CA GLU A 4 -8.57 -14.76 7.52
C GLU A 4 -8.47 -13.34 6.98
N SER A 5 -7.75 -12.48 7.69
CA SER A 5 -7.57 -11.11 7.24
C SER A 5 -6.64 -11.12 6.03
N PRO A 6 -6.87 -10.30 4.98
CA PRO A 6 -5.90 -10.15 3.90
C PRO A 6 -4.46 -9.83 4.39
N LEU A 7 -4.33 -9.24 5.59
CA LEU A 7 -3.05 -8.95 6.25
C LEU A 7 -2.26 -10.20 6.67
N ASP A 8 -2.95 -11.33 6.87
CA ASP A 8 -2.33 -12.60 7.24
C ASP A 8 -1.54 -13.17 6.04
N THR A 9 -2.03 -12.94 4.82
CA THR A 9 -1.41 -13.43 3.59
C THR A 9 -0.85 -12.28 2.75
N ILE A 10 0.45 -12.01 2.89
CA ILE A 10 1.14 -10.98 2.09
C ILE A 10 2.02 -11.62 1.01
N ARG A 11 1.66 -11.37 -0.25
CA ARG A 11 2.40 -11.79 -1.44
C ARG A 11 3.25 -10.63 -1.95
N ILE A 12 4.50 -10.91 -2.29
CA ILE A 12 5.44 -9.92 -2.80
C ILE A 12 5.79 -10.30 -4.23
N THR A 13 5.46 -9.41 -5.16
CA THR A 13 5.76 -9.60 -6.59
C THR A 13 7.27 -9.62 -6.85
N THR A 14 7.67 -10.23 -7.97
CA THR A 14 9.08 -10.22 -8.41
C THR A 14 9.63 -8.80 -8.55
N THR A 15 8.81 -7.86 -9.02
CA THR A 15 9.19 -6.44 -9.16
C THR A 15 9.53 -5.82 -7.80
N ALA A 16 8.69 -5.99 -6.79
CA ALA A 16 8.96 -5.50 -5.44
C ALA A 16 10.20 -6.18 -4.82
N ARG A 17 10.37 -7.50 -5.03
CA ARG A 17 11.53 -8.25 -4.53
C ARG A 17 12.85 -7.75 -5.12
N LYS A 18 12.91 -7.51 -6.43
CA LYS A 18 14.12 -7.01 -7.12
C LYS A 18 14.60 -5.64 -6.65
N LYS A 19 13.81 -4.95 -5.82
CA LYS A 19 14.19 -3.66 -5.24
C LYS A 19 14.79 -3.76 -3.84
N CYS A 20 14.91 -4.96 -3.26
CA CYS A 20 15.50 -5.16 -1.94
C CYS A 20 16.93 -4.62 -1.81
N ASP A 21 17.70 -4.61 -2.90
CA ASP A 21 19.08 -4.08 -2.89
C ASP A 21 19.13 -2.56 -2.70
N ARG A 22 18.00 -1.87 -2.87
CA ARG A 22 17.90 -0.40 -2.78
C ARG A 22 17.04 0.08 -1.61
N TYR A 23 16.11 -0.75 -1.15
CA TYR A 23 15.04 -0.38 -0.22
C TYR A 23 14.82 -1.54 0.78
N LEU A 24 13.57 -1.89 1.07
CA LEU A 24 13.24 -2.92 2.05
C LEU A 24 13.36 -4.34 1.47
N THR A 25 13.84 -5.25 2.30
CA THR A 25 13.80 -6.70 2.05
C THR A 25 12.36 -7.23 2.06
N PRO A 26 12.11 -8.45 1.52
CA PRO A 26 10.80 -9.07 1.61
C PRO A 26 10.25 -9.23 3.04
N ALA A 27 11.12 -9.45 4.03
CA ALA A 27 10.70 -9.58 5.43
C ALA A 27 10.27 -8.23 6.03
N GLU A 28 11.05 -7.18 5.75
CA GLU A 28 10.73 -5.82 6.17
C GLU A 28 9.46 -5.30 5.50
N LEU A 29 9.25 -5.60 4.22
CA LEU A 29 7.99 -5.28 3.52
C LEU A 29 6.76 -5.89 4.22
N LYS A 30 6.82 -7.17 4.60
CA LYS A 30 5.72 -7.83 5.33
C LYS A 30 5.50 -7.19 6.69
N THR A 31 6.58 -6.88 7.40
CA THR A 31 6.53 -6.23 8.72
C THR A 31 5.93 -4.83 8.59
N THR A 32 6.33 -4.05 7.59
CA THR A 32 5.79 -2.72 7.32
C THR A 32 4.28 -2.77 7.10
N LEU A 33 3.80 -3.70 6.27
CA LEU A 33 2.37 -3.81 5.99
C LEU A 33 1.54 -4.27 7.19
N ARG A 34 2.11 -5.04 8.13
CA ARG A 34 1.39 -5.55 9.30
C ARG A 34 1.40 -4.58 10.48
N ASP A 35 2.56 -3.99 10.75
CA ASP A 35 2.85 -3.43 12.08
C ASP A 35 3.20 -1.95 12.07
N ARG A 36 3.37 -1.33 10.88
CA ARG A 36 3.82 0.06 10.77
C ARG A 36 2.70 0.97 10.28
N SER A 37 2.77 2.22 10.74
CA SER A 37 1.87 3.28 10.33
C SER A 37 2.54 4.18 9.29
N GLY A 38 1.74 4.78 8.43
CA GLY A 38 2.14 5.75 7.44
C GLY A 38 0.95 6.57 6.98
N TYR A 39 1.09 7.28 5.88
CA TYR A 39 -0.01 7.92 5.17
C TYR A 39 -0.54 6.95 4.12
N VAL A 40 -1.76 6.45 4.31
CA VAL A 40 -2.37 5.48 3.40
C VAL A 40 -3.38 6.19 2.52
N CYS A 41 -3.20 6.09 1.21
CA CYS A 41 -4.07 6.73 0.24
C CYS A 41 -4.34 5.83 -0.97
N ARG A 42 -5.44 6.12 -1.67
CA ARG A 42 -5.74 5.57 -3.00
C ARG A 42 -5.83 6.69 -4.01
N LYS A 43 -5.61 6.36 -5.28
CA LYS A 43 -5.74 7.32 -6.36
C LYS A 43 -7.22 7.51 -6.70
N VAL A 44 -7.63 8.76 -6.84
CA VAL A 44 -9.00 9.14 -7.21
C VAL A 44 -8.96 10.13 -8.37
N SER A 45 -10.08 10.29 -9.07
CA SER A 45 -10.23 11.31 -10.10
C SER A 45 -11.47 12.13 -9.76
N PRO A 46 -11.36 13.46 -9.61
CA PRO A 46 -12.52 14.32 -9.38
C PRO A 46 -13.44 14.37 -10.60
N ASN A 47 -12.91 14.02 -11.78
CA ASN A 47 -13.61 14.20 -13.07
C ASN A 47 -14.09 12.88 -13.68
N HIS A 48 -13.66 11.73 -13.17
CA HIS A 48 -13.95 10.42 -13.77
C HIS A 48 -14.12 9.36 -12.69
N GLU A 49 -15.36 8.99 -12.41
CA GLU A 49 -15.65 7.87 -11.51
C GLU A 49 -15.11 6.55 -12.10
N GLY A 50 -14.51 5.71 -11.25
CA GLY A 50 -14.04 4.38 -11.65
C GLY A 50 -12.79 4.34 -12.53
N LEU A 51 -12.13 5.47 -12.78
CA LEU A 51 -10.90 5.53 -13.59
C LEU A 51 -9.74 4.73 -12.99
N TYR A 52 -9.67 4.68 -11.65
CA TYR A 52 -8.60 4.01 -10.93
C TYR A 52 -9.16 2.81 -10.16
N ASP A 53 -8.29 1.81 -10.03
CA ASP A 53 -8.55 0.62 -9.24
C ASP A 53 -8.75 1.00 -7.75
N LYS A 54 -9.95 0.71 -7.23
CA LYS A 54 -10.35 1.02 -5.86
C LYS A 54 -9.68 0.11 -4.81
N THR A 55 -9.07 -0.98 -5.24
CA THR A 55 -8.35 -1.94 -4.39
C THR A 55 -6.85 -1.64 -4.30
N LYS A 56 -6.37 -0.65 -5.06
CA LYS A 56 -4.97 -0.29 -5.14
C LYS A 56 -4.63 0.92 -4.27
N PHE A 57 -3.66 0.74 -3.39
CA PHE A 57 -3.28 1.70 -2.38
C PHE A 57 -1.78 1.98 -2.38
N ILE A 58 -1.43 3.08 -1.74
CA ILE A 58 -0.06 3.49 -1.44
C ILE A 58 0.01 3.77 0.06
N ILE A 59 1.01 3.19 0.73
CA ILE A 59 1.41 3.63 2.07
C ILE A 59 2.73 4.40 1.94
N ARG A 60 2.70 5.67 2.34
CA ARG A 60 3.85 6.58 2.37
C ARG A 60 4.34 6.74 3.80
N GLY A 61 5.63 6.60 4.04
CA GLY A 61 6.21 6.84 5.36
C GLY A 61 7.71 6.60 5.40
N THR A 62 8.26 6.73 6.60
CA THR A 62 9.64 6.37 6.90
C THR A 62 9.64 4.98 7.53
N PHE A 63 10.22 4.00 6.85
CA PHE A 63 10.25 2.62 7.27
C PHE A 63 11.69 2.13 7.33
N PHE A 64 12.13 1.61 8.47
CA PHE A 64 13.51 1.17 8.66
C PHE A 64 14.51 2.27 8.26
N ASP A 65 14.22 3.51 8.66
CA ASP A 65 15.00 4.73 8.37
C ASP A 65 15.08 5.11 6.87
N ILE A 66 14.15 4.60 6.05
CA ILE A 66 14.06 4.91 4.61
C ILE A 66 12.70 5.52 4.28
N ASP A 67 12.70 6.68 3.65
CA ASP A 67 11.48 7.34 3.14
C ASP A 67 10.99 6.67 1.86
N LEU A 68 9.87 5.96 1.96
CA LEU A 68 9.33 5.15 0.85
C LEU A 68 7.83 5.34 0.64
N ASP A 69 7.45 5.14 -0.62
CA ASP A 69 6.11 4.79 -1.05
C ASP A 69 6.07 3.29 -1.37
N ILE A 70 5.19 2.55 -0.70
CA ILE A 70 4.92 1.14 -0.99
C ILE A 70 3.55 1.05 -1.65
N VAL A 71 3.51 0.50 -2.87
CA VAL A 71 2.29 0.31 -3.65
C VAL A 71 1.83 -1.12 -3.51
N PHE A 72 0.57 -1.31 -3.12
CA PHE A 72 -0.02 -2.62 -2.91
C PHE A 72 -1.48 -2.67 -3.38
N VAL A 73 -1.97 -3.89 -3.58
CA VAL A 73 -3.37 -4.20 -3.89
C VAL A 73 -3.93 -5.06 -2.77
N VAL A 74 -5.16 -4.78 -2.36
CA VAL A 74 -5.90 -5.60 -1.41
C VAL A 74 -6.86 -6.50 -2.19
N GLU A 75 -6.63 -7.80 -2.11
CA GLU A 75 -7.55 -8.83 -2.60
C GLU A 75 -8.39 -9.35 -1.43
N SER A 76 -9.43 -10.13 -1.71
CA SER A 76 -10.36 -10.63 -0.69
C SER A 76 -9.71 -11.51 0.39
N ASP A 77 -8.66 -12.25 0.04
CA ASP A 77 -7.96 -13.20 0.92
C ASP A 77 -6.50 -12.84 1.19
N HIS A 78 -5.93 -11.85 0.48
CA HIS A 78 -4.51 -11.54 0.58
C HIS A 78 -4.16 -10.12 0.13
N ILE A 79 -2.95 -9.67 0.46
CA ILE A 79 -2.39 -8.41 -0.04
C ILE A 79 -1.24 -8.69 -0.99
N VAL A 80 -1.20 -7.97 -2.11
CA VAL A 80 -0.13 -8.06 -3.11
C VAL A 80 0.70 -6.78 -3.11
N ILE A 81 1.97 -6.88 -2.73
CA ILE A 81 2.93 -5.77 -2.88
C ILE A 81 3.42 -5.71 -4.32
N LEU A 82 3.05 -4.64 -5.01
CA LEU A 82 3.40 -4.41 -6.41
C LEU A 82 4.82 -3.85 -6.55
N THR A 83 5.18 -2.85 -5.74
CA THR A 83 6.48 -2.19 -5.80
C THR A 83 6.72 -1.34 -4.56
N GLN A 84 7.96 -0.90 -4.40
CA GLN A 84 8.41 0.09 -3.43
C GLN A 84 9.28 1.11 -4.17
N MET A 85 9.23 2.37 -3.78
CA MET A 85 10.00 3.44 -4.41
C MET A 85 10.30 4.58 -3.44
N SER A 86 11.38 5.30 -3.68
CA SER A 86 11.66 6.56 -2.99
C SER A 86 10.48 7.51 -3.13
N GLN A 87 10.19 8.26 -2.08
CA GLN A 87 9.20 9.33 -2.16
C GLN A 87 9.68 10.38 -3.18
N HIS A 88 8.87 10.66 -4.20
CA HIS A 88 9.09 11.79 -5.10
C HIS A 88 8.39 13.05 -4.57
N ALA A 89 8.86 14.22 -5.00
CA ALA A 89 8.33 15.53 -4.59
C ALA A 89 6.85 15.75 -4.95
N ASP A 90 6.29 14.90 -5.81
CA ASP A 90 4.85 14.91 -6.09
C ASP A 90 4.07 14.54 -4.82
N SER A 91 3.16 15.44 -4.48
CA SER A 91 2.28 15.29 -3.33
C SER A 91 1.29 14.16 -3.57
N LEU A 92 1.34 13.10 -2.74
CA LEU A 92 0.23 12.15 -2.60
C LEU A 92 -0.96 12.73 -1.82
N ARG A 93 -1.01 14.05 -1.65
CA ARG A 93 -2.11 14.79 -1.03
C ARG A 93 -2.72 15.73 -2.06
N GLY A 94 -4.04 15.80 -2.09
CA GLY A 94 -4.79 16.71 -2.94
C GLY A 94 -5.84 15.99 -3.78
N GLN A 95 -6.42 16.69 -4.76
CA GLN A 95 -7.63 16.24 -5.48
C GLN A 95 -7.54 14.89 -6.22
N PHE A 96 -6.34 14.35 -6.45
CA PHE A 96 -6.13 13.07 -7.14
C PHE A 96 -5.79 11.90 -6.21
N TYR A 97 -5.69 12.16 -4.90
CA TYR A 97 -5.41 11.16 -3.88
C TYR A 97 -6.30 11.36 -2.67
N GLU A 98 -7.00 10.30 -2.30
CA GLU A 98 -7.85 10.27 -1.11
C GLU A 98 -7.10 9.55 -0.01
N GLN A 99 -6.97 10.19 1.15
CA GLN A 99 -6.46 9.52 2.35
C GLN A 99 -7.54 8.57 2.86
N VAL A 100 -7.17 7.29 3.03
CA VAL A 100 -8.08 6.26 3.57
C VAL A 100 -7.75 5.91 5.01
N GLY A 101 -6.53 6.21 5.48
CA GLY A 101 -6.16 5.98 6.86
C GLY A 101 -4.68 6.16 7.14
N THR A 102 -4.19 5.44 8.15
CA THR A 102 -2.79 5.45 8.58
C THR A 102 -2.14 4.07 8.66
N THR A 103 -2.91 3.01 8.42
CA THR A 103 -2.46 1.61 8.43
C THR A 103 -3.00 0.86 7.22
N VAL A 104 -2.37 -0.27 6.89
CA VAL A 104 -2.88 -1.13 5.80
C VAL A 104 -4.21 -1.79 6.18
N ALA A 105 -4.51 -1.95 7.47
CA ALA A 105 -5.84 -2.37 7.92
C ALA A 105 -6.93 -1.37 7.50
N ASP A 106 -6.63 -0.06 7.52
CA ASP A 106 -7.57 0.96 7.04
C ASP A 106 -7.81 0.81 5.52
N ALA A 107 -6.79 0.46 4.75
CA ALA A 107 -6.95 0.15 3.32
C ALA A 107 -7.83 -1.08 3.10
N VAL A 108 -7.66 -2.14 3.91
CA VAL A 108 -8.52 -3.34 3.83
C VAL A 108 -9.97 -2.99 4.12
N ALA A 109 -10.25 -2.18 5.13
CA ALA A 109 -11.60 -1.72 5.46
C ALA A 109 -12.20 -0.78 4.41
N ALA A 110 -11.38 -0.16 3.56
CA ALA A 110 -11.80 0.78 2.52
C ALA A 110 -12.08 0.12 1.15
N VAL A 111 -11.87 -1.19 1.01
CA VAL A 111 -12.21 -1.94 -0.21
C VAL A 111 -13.74 -2.06 -0.31
N PRO A 112 -14.36 -1.66 -1.44
CA PRO A 112 -15.79 -1.84 -1.66
C PRO A 112 -16.15 -3.34 -1.78
N GLU A 113 -17.33 -3.72 -1.29
CA GLU A 113 -17.92 -5.07 -1.39
C GLU A 113 -18.16 -5.52 -2.84
#